data_AF-A0A0B3S0I3-F1
#
_entry.id   AF-A0A0B3S0I3-F1
#
_cell.length_a   1.000
_cell.length_b   1.000
_cell.length_c   1.000
_cell.angle_alpha   90.00
_cell.angle_beta   90.00
_cell.angle_gamma   90.00
#
_symmetry.space_group_name_H-M   'P 1'
#
loop_
_entity.id
_entity.type
_entity.pdbx_description
1 polymer ?
#
loop_
_entity_poly.entity_id
_entity_poly.type
_entity_poly.pdbx_seq_one_letter_code
_entity_poly.pdbx_strand_id
1 'polypeptide(L)'
;MKTVLALPVIAAAASLGVLVDPPAAPPFPQPDLVTVDSGEILYRPLGSFTQAGKTRTPRRLPVAVPGFAIMKFQVTGAQYRACVADGACAPARPVADAMPQTGVSWSDASAFADWYSDRTGQTWRLPSDREWQLAAAERYGDGGADYEAADPGQQMLAAYSKGIALRREADPALHGAGAFGLNSRGLADVSGNVWEWTDGCMQSGRLSPDGTVAETEPYCGVRIAGGVHRAAVIDFVRDASVGGCAVGLPPDHLGFRLVRGE
;
A
#
# COMPACT_ATOMS: atom_id res chain seq x y z
N MET A 1 -33.38 33.43 -68.28
CA MET A 1 -33.11 32.90 -66.92
C MET A 1 -31.77 32.18 -66.96
N LYS A 2 -30.81 32.62 -66.15
CA LYS A 2 -29.45 32.06 -66.06
C LYS A 2 -29.48 30.88 -65.09
N THR A 3 -28.97 29.73 -65.49
CA THR A 3 -28.77 28.58 -64.60
C THR A 3 -27.28 28.42 -64.33
N VAL A 4 -26.89 28.57 -63.07
CA VAL A 4 -25.51 28.54 -62.57
C VAL A 4 -25.13 27.10 -62.21
N LEU A 5 -24.01 26.60 -62.74
CA LEU A 5 -23.38 25.34 -62.32
C LEU A 5 -22.62 25.57 -61.01
N ALA A 6 -22.92 24.76 -59.97
CA ALA A 6 -22.13 24.69 -58.75
C ALA A 6 -21.25 23.42 -58.78
N LEU A 7 -19.93 23.59 -58.68
CA LEU A 7 -18.99 22.49 -58.43
C LEU A 7 -18.86 22.26 -56.91
N PRO A 8 -18.79 21.01 -56.44
CA PRO A 8 -18.51 20.72 -55.04
C PRO A 8 -17.00 20.81 -54.77
N VAL A 9 -16.61 21.56 -53.74
CA VAL A 9 -15.26 21.55 -53.18
C VAL A 9 -15.21 20.48 -52.11
N ILE A 10 -14.44 19.41 -52.32
CA ILE A 10 -14.16 18.39 -51.31
C ILE A 10 -12.95 18.86 -50.51
N ALA A 11 -13.16 19.29 -49.26
CA ALA A 11 -12.09 19.59 -48.32
C ALA A 11 -11.65 18.29 -47.63
N ALA A 12 -10.44 17.82 -47.94
CA ALA A 12 -9.80 16.72 -47.22
C ALA A 12 -9.18 17.27 -45.92
N ALA A 13 -9.75 16.89 -44.77
CA ALA A 13 -9.16 17.16 -43.46
C ALA A 13 -8.06 16.11 -43.18
N ALA A 14 -6.81 16.52 -43.29
CA ALA A 14 -5.68 15.72 -42.82
C ALA A 14 -5.54 15.89 -41.30
N SER A 15 -5.99 14.91 -40.54
CA SER A 15 -5.72 14.81 -39.10
C SER A 15 -4.25 14.44 -38.90
N LEU A 16 -3.41 15.43 -38.53
CA LEU A 16 -2.08 15.15 -37.99
C LEU A 16 -2.25 14.49 -36.61
N GLY A 17 -2.17 13.16 -36.57
CA GLY A 17 -1.95 12.44 -35.33
C GLY A 17 -0.53 12.74 -34.84
N VAL A 18 -0.41 13.35 -33.67
CA VAL A 18 0.87 13.45 -32.95
C VAL A 18 1.22 12.02 -32.54
N LEU A 19 2.19 11.41 -33.22
CA LEU A 19 2.78 10.15 -32.79
C LEU A 19 3.61 10.45 -31.54
N VAL A 20 3.04 10.18 -30.37
CA VAL A 20 3.79 10.15 -29.12
C VAL A 20 4.49 8.80 -29.10
N ASP A 21 5.83 8.81 -29.16
CA ASP A 21 6.61 7.58 -29.02
C ASP A 21 6.23 6.90 -27.69
N PRO A 22 6.05 5.57 -27.68
CA PRO A 22 5.77 4.87 -26.44
C PRO A 22 6.93 5.12 -25.45
N PRO A 23 6.61 5.33 -24.16
CA PRO A 23 7.63 5.56 -23.15
C PRO A 23 8.64 4.41 -23.16
N ALA A 24 9.93 4.75 -23.10
CA ALA A 24 10.99 3.76 -23.09
C ALA A 24 10.83 2.86 -21.86
N ALA A 25 10.92 1.55 -22.06
CA ALA A 25 10.84 0.56 -20.99
C ALA A 25 11.80 0.87 -19.83
N PRO A 26 11.46 0.49 -18.58
CA PRO A 26 12.33 0.74 -17.44
C PRO A 26 13.67 -0.03 -17.60
N PRO A 27 14.79 0.49 -17.09
CA PRO A 27 16.13 -0.08 -17.30
C PRO A 27 16.43 -1.30 -16.40
N PHE A 28 15.41 -2.10 -16.12
CA PHE A 28 15.48 -3.32 -15.31
C PHE A 28 14.40 -4.31 -15.76
N PRO A 29 14.59 -5.63 -15.52
CA PRO A 29 13.60 -6.63 -15.92
C PRO A 29 12.26 -6.41 -15.21
N GLN A 30 11.18 -6.90 -15.80
CA GLN A 30 9.88 -6.92 -15.11
C GLN A 30 9.99 -7.70 -13.79
N PRO A 31 9.28 -7.26 -12.74
CA PRO A 31 9.32 -7.91 -11.44
C PRO A 31 8.71 -9.31 -11.52
N ASP A 32 9.23 -10.21 -10.70
CA ASP A 32 8.52 -11.45 -10.37
C ASP A 32 7.18 -11.10 -9.70
N LEU A 33 6.11 -11.73 -10.17
CA LEU A 33 4.77 -11.56 -9.63
C LEU A 33 4.30 -12.82 -8.90
N VAL A 34 3.57 -12.59 -7.81
CA VAL A 34 2.77 -13.61 -7.12
C VAL A 34 1.31 -13.33 -7.47
N THR A 35 0.59 -14.35 -7.95
CA THR A 35 -0.87 -14.28 -8.11
C THR A 35 -1.51 -14.70 -6.80
N VAL A 36 -2.32 -13.81 -6.22
CA VAL A 36 -3.11 -14.07 -5.03
C VAL A 36 -4.55 -14.32 -5.48
N ASP A 37 -5.04 -15.54 -5.28
CA ASP A 37 -6.44 -15.87 -5.57
C ASP A 37 -7.40 -15.06 -4.70
N SER A 38 -8.63 -14.88 -5.20
CA SER A 38 -9.70 -14.27 -4.42
C SER A 38 -9.88 -15.02 -3.10
N GLY A 39 -10.12 -14.29 -2.02
CA GLY A 39 -10.23 -14.88 -0.69
C GLY A 39 -11.00 -14.00 0.28
N GLU A 40 -11.13 -14.49 1.50
CA GLU A 40 -11.78 -13.78 2.59
C GLU A 40 -10.77 -13.53 3.71
N ILE A 41 -10.82 -12.34 4.30
CA ILE A 41 -10.05 -11.98 5.49
C ILE A 41 -10.99 -11.52 6.61
N LEU A 42 -10.60 -11.76 7.87
CA LEU A 42 -11.27 -11.12 9.01
C LEU A 42 -10.71 -9.71 9.18
N TYR A 43 -11.46 -8.73 8.69
CA TYR A 43 -11.04 -7.34 8.56
C TYR A 43 -11.73 -6.42 9.55
N ARG A 44 -11.02 -5.36 9.93
CA ARG A 44 -11.59 -4.14 10.53
C ARG A 44 -10.80 -2.91 10.08
N PRO A 45 -11.46 -1.76 9.91
CA PRO A 45 -10.74 -0.52 9.65
C PRO A 45 -9.91 -0.11 10.87
N LEU A 46 -8.77 0.52 10.60
CA LEU A 46 -7.89 1.06 11.62
C LEU A 46 -8.19 2.56 11.79
N GLY A 47 -8.39 3.00 13.04
CA GLY A 47 -8.55 4.41 13.38
C GLY A 47 -9.46 4.63 14.57
N SER A 48 -10.23 5.73 14.55
CA SER A 48 -10.97 6.22 15.72
C SER A 48 -12.47 6.00 15.58
N PHE A 49 -13.01 5.04 16.32
CA PHE A 49 -14.43 4.71 16.28
C PHE A 49 -15.09 4.91 17.63
N THR A 50 -16.34 5.37 17.62
CA THR A 50 -17.11 5.62 18.84
C THR A 50 -18.41 4.82 18.88
N GLN A 51 -18.82 4.43 20.08
CA GLN A 51 -20.12 3.82 20.36
C GLN A 51 -20.62 4.34 21.69
N ALA A 52 -21.82 4.91 21.73
CA ALA A 52 -22.39 5.53 22.94
C ALA A 52 -21.41 6.51 23.65
N GLY A 53 -20.73 7.35 22.86
CA GLY A 53 -19.81 8.37 23.37
C GLY A 53 -18.45 7.86 23.88
N LYS A 54 -18.14 6.57 23.70
CA LYS A 54 -16.86 5.98 24.11
C LYS A 54 -16.08 5.46 22.90
N THR A 55 -14.76 5.59 22.93
CA THR A 55 -13.88 4.96 21.94
C THR A 55 -14.00 3.45 22.03
N ARG A 56 -14.12 2.81 20.86
CA ARG A 56 -14.27 1.36 20.71
C ARG A 56 -13.48 0.89 19.51
N THR A 57 -12.93 -0.31 19.62
CA THR A 57 -12.35 -1.00 18.47
C THR A 57 -13.47 -1.67 17.67
N PRO A 58 -13.57 -1.48 16.34
CA PRO A 58 -14.59 -2.15 15.54
C PRO A 58 -14.48 -3.68 15.64
N ARG A 59 -15.63 -4.36 15.57
CA ARG A 59 -15.68 -5.80 15.40
C ARG A 59 -15.04 -6.18 14.07
N ARG A 60 -14.28 -7.27 14.06
CA ARG A 60 -13.76 -7.86 12.83
C ARG A 60 -14.87 -8.61 12.11
N LEU A 61 -14.97 -8.38 10.81
CA LEU A 61 -15.94 -9.04 9.94
C LEU A 61 -15.23 -9.72 8.79
N PRO A 62 -15.77 -10.83 8.27
CA PRO A 62 -15.29 -11.41 7.03
C PRO A 62 -15.51 -10.42 5.87
N VAL A 63 -14.48 -10.21 5.06
CA VAL A 63 -14.52 -9.34 3.88
C VAL A 63 -13.88 -10.08 2.72
N ALA A 64 -14.62 -10.18 1.61
CA ALA A 64 -14.12 -10.70 0.35
C ALA A 64 -13.14 -9.72 -0.29
N VAL A 65 -12.02 -10.24 -0.78
CA VAL A 65 -10.99 -9.52 -1.50
C VAL A 65 -10.80 -10.22 -2.85
N PRO A 66 -11.04 -9.55 -3.99
CA PRO A 66 -10.79 -10.11 -5.31
C PRO A 66 -9.32 -10.53 -5.48
N GLY A 67 -9.06 -11.45 -6.40
CA GLY A 67 -7.71 -11.86 -6.74
C GLY A 67 -6.93 -10.74 -7.44
N PHE A 68 -5.60 -10.74 -7.28
CA PHE A 68 -4.71 -9.73 -7.85
C PHE A 68 -3.30 -10.29 -8.04
N ALA A 69 -2.48 -9.58 -8.82
CA ALA A 69 -1.05 -9.86 -8.94
C ALA A 69 -0.25 -8.82 -8.15
N ILE A 70 0.71 -9.28 -7.35
CA ILE A 70 1.56 -8.44 -6.49
C ILE A 70 3.04 -8.73 -6.74
N MET A 71 3.89 -7.70 -6.66
CA MET A 71 5.35 -7.88 -6.72
C MET A 71 5.81 -8.85 -5.62
N LYS A 72 6.57 -9.86 -6.03
CA LYS A 72 7.11 -10.89 -5.13
C LYS A 72 8.00 -10.30 -4.04
N PHE A 73 8.83 -9.33 -4.42
CA PHE A 73 9.76 -8.59 -3.56
C PHE A 73 9.38 -7.10 -3.53
N GLN A 74 9.87 -6.37 -2.53
CA GLN A 74 9.72 -4.91 -2.48
C GLN A 74 10.51 -4.21 -3.59
N VAL A 75 10.11 -2.98 -3.92
CA VAL A 75 10.83 -2.14 -4.88
C VAL A 75 12.25 -1.90 -4.39
N THR A 76 13.25 -2.12 -5.24
CA THR A 76 14.67 -2.05 -4.86
C THR A 76 15.26 -0.65 -5.01
N GLY A 77 16.41 -0.43 -4.39
CA GLY A 77 17.19 0.80 -4.57
C GLY A 77 17.53 1.07 -6.04
N ALA A 78 17.90 0.05 -6.81
CA ALA A 78 18.19 0.20 -8.24
C ALA A 78 16.96 0.67 -9.02
N GLN A 79 15.79 0.09 -8.72
CA GLN A 79 14.54 0.42 -9.39
C GLN A 79 14.13 1.87 -9.09
N TYR A 80 14.14 2.26 -7.81
CA TYR A 80 13.78 3.62 -7.42
C TYR A 80 14.77 4.66 -7.98
N ARG A 81 16.07 4.34 -8.00
CA ARG A 81 17.11 5.20 -8.59
C ARG A 81 16.85 5.47 -10.08
N ALA A 82 16.32 4.52 -10.83
CA ALA A 82 15.93 4.74 -12.23
C ALA A 82 14.79 5.76 -12.35
N CYS A 83 13.77 5.68 -11.50
CA CYS A 83 12.69 6.68 -11.45
C CYS A 83 13.22 8.08 -11.11
N VAL A 84 14.19 8.18 -10.19
CA VAL A 84 14.85 9.44 -9.86
C VAL A 84 15.68 9.97 -11.03
N ALA A 85 16.40 9.10 -11.74
CA ALA A 85 17.20 9.46 -12.91
C ALA A 85 16.34 10.00 -14.08
N ASP A 86 15.12 9.49 -14.20
CA ASP A 86 14.11 10.00 -15.14
C ASP A 86 13.42 11.29 -14.68
N GLY A 87 13.72 11.79 -13.47
CA GLY A 87 13.13 13.00 -12.90
C GLY A 87 11.69 12.83 -12.41
N ALA A 88 11.15 11.61 -12.38
CA ALA A 88 9.77 11.34 -11.96
C ALA A 88 9.63 11.13 -10.44
N CYS A 89 10.68 10.61 -9.78
CA CYS A 89 10.70 10.43 -8.33
C CYS A 89 11.62 11.43 -7.63
N ALA A 90 11.23 11.89 -6.44
CA ALA A 90 12.10 12.66 -5.58
C ALA A 90 13.24 11.79 -5.02
N PRO A 91 14.46 12.32 -4.84
CA PRO A 91 15.53 11.61 -4.16
C PRO A 91 15.11 11.16 -2.74
N ALA A 92 15.47 9.93 -2.40
CA ALA A 92 15.23 9.29 -1.11
C ALA A 92 16.55 8.83 -0.49
N ARG A 93 16.49 8.24 0.71
CA ARG A 93 17.67 7.67 1.38
C ARG A 93 18.36 6.67 0.44
N PRO A 94 19.65 6.84 0.10
CA PRO A 94 20.35 5.88 -0.74
C PRO A 94 20.46 4.53 -0.05
N VAL A 95 20.16 3.46 -0.79
CA VAL A 95 20.42 2.08 -0.40
C VAL A 95 21.22 1.37 -1.49
N ALA A 96 21.82 0.23 -1.17
CA ALA A 96 22.46 -0.62 -2.17
C ALA A 96 21.42 -1.16 -3.17
N ASP A 97 21.85 -1.44 -4.40
CA ASP A 97 20.96 -1.72 -5.53
C ASP A 97 19.98 -2.88 -5.32
N ALA A 98 20.42 -3.93 -4.62
CA ALA A 98 19.63 -5.13 -4.33
C ALA A 98 18.82 -5.04 -3.02
N MET A 99 18.96 -3.95 -2.26
CA MET A 99 18.21 -3.71 -1.03
C MET A 99 16.85 -3.10 -1.37
N PRO A 100 15.80 -3.35 -0.57
CA PRO A 100 14.54 -2.65 -0.74
C PRO A 100 14.74 -1.15 -0.52
N GLN A 101 14.14 -0.33 -1.38
CA GLN A 101 14.14 1.11 -1.22
C GLN A 101 13.39 1.49 0.06
N THR A 102 14.02 2.33 0.85
CA THR A 102 13.48 2.84 2.12
C THR A 102 13.64 4.35 2.22
N GLY A 103 13.08 4.99 3.25
CA GLY A 103 13.21 6.44 3.36
C GLY A 103 12.35 7.18 2.34
N VAL A 104 11.19 6.61 2.02
CA VAL A 104 10.22 7.11 1.03
C VAL A 104 8.87 7.33 1.72
N SER A 105 8.21 8.42 1.35
CA SER A 105 6.87 8.75 1.82
C SER A 105 5.83 7.96 1.01
N TRP A 106 4.56 8.01 1.42
CA TRP A 106 3.49 7.41 0.64
C TRP A 106 3.39 8.05 -0.76
N SER A 107 3.58 9.37 -0.83
CA SER A 107 3.56 10.12 -2.11
C SER A 107 4.73 9.75 -3.02
N ASP A 108 5.92 9.50 -2.45
CA ASP A 108 7.08 9.05 -3.22
C ASP A 108 6.84 7.64 -3.81
N ALA A 109 6.26 6.74 -3.00
CA ALA A 109 5.91 5.39 -3.44
C ALA A 109 4.82 5.39 -4.53
N SER A 110 3.86 6.30 -4.42
CA SER A 110 2.80 6.49 -5.43
C SER A 110 3.36 7.07 -6.73
N ALA A 111 4.25 8.07 -6.66
CA ALA A 111 4.93 8.62 -7.83
C ALA A 111 5.77 7.56 -8.56
N PHE A 112 6.42 6.65 -7.83
CA PHE A 112 7.09 5.50 -8.44
C PHE A 112 6.09 4.58 -9.16
N ALA A 113 4.92 4.32 -8.57
CA ALA A 113 3.90 3.49 -9.20
C ALA A 113 3.36 4.11 -10.49
N ASP A 114 3.13 5.42 -10.51
CA ASP A 114 2.70 6.16 -11.70
C ASP A 114 3.77 6.10 -12.79
N TRP A 115 5.03 6.42 -12.46
CA TRP A 115 6.16 6.31 -13.39
C TRP A 115 6.32 4.89 -13.93
N TYR A 116 6.20 3.87 -13.07
CA TYR A 116 6.31 2.48 -13.49
C TYR A 116 5.14 2.06 -14.39
N SER A 117 3.96 2.63 -14.16
CA SER A 117 2.81 2.45 -15.03
C SER A 117 3.04 2.99 -16.42
N ASP A 118 3.50 4.24 -16.50
CA ASP A 118 3.85 4.88 -17.76
C ASP A 118 4.89 4.05 -18.52
N ARG A 119 5.97 3.66 -17.83
CA ARG A 119 7.11 2.96 -18.44
C ARG A 119 6.79 1.54 -18.93
N THR A 120 5.77 0.90 -18.37
CA THR A 120 5.40 -0.48 -18.72
C THR A 120 4.14 -0.59 -19.55
N GLY A 121 3.35 0.49 -19.67
CA GLY A 121 2.02 0.47 -20.28
C GLY A 121 1.01 -0.40 -19.52
N GLN A 122 1.33 -0.80 -18.28
CA GLN A 122 0.46 -1.57 -17.38
C GLN A 122 0.10 -0.69 -16.19
N THR A 123 -1.08 -0.86 -15.61
CA THR A 123 -1.43 -0.12 -14.40
C THR A 123 -0.74 -0.74 -13.18
N TRP A 124 0.01 0.07 -12.42
CA TRP A 124 0.63 -0.31 -11.16
C TRP A 124 0.23 0.65 -10.06
N ARG A 125 0.05 0.12 -8.84
CA ARG A 125 -0.35 0.92 -7.68
C ARG A 125 0.11 0.31 -6.36
N LEU A 126 0.13 1.16 -5.34
CA LEU A 126 -0.46 0.88 -4.03
C LEU A 126 -1.27 -0.42 -3.85
N PRO A 127 -0.85 -1.51 -3.17
CA PRO A 127 -1.85 -2.45 -2.64
C PRO A 127 -2.80 -1.68 -1.71
N SER A 128 -4.09 -2.01 -1.74
CA SER A 128 -5.00 -1.62 -0.67
C SER A 128 -4.62 -2.32 0.64
N ASP A 129 -5.03 -1.78 1.78
CA ASP A 129 -4.84 -2.42 3.10
C ASP A 129 -5.39 -3.87 3.12
N ARG A 130 -6.51 -4.11 2.44
CA ARG A 130 -7.13 -5.44 2.38
C ARG A 130 -6.37 -6.42 1.47
N GLU A 131 -5.91 -5.96 0.31
CA GLU A 131 -5.05 -6.77 -0.57
C GLU A 131 -3.75 -7.12 0.15
N TRP A 132 -3.12 -6.15 0.83
CA TRP A 132 -1.91 -6.40 1.59
C TRP A 132 -2.13 -7.46 2.68
N GLN A 133 -3.22 -7.36 3.46
CA GLN A 133 -3.55 -8.37 4.48
C GLN A 133 -3.81 -9.75 3.88
N LEU A 134 -4.54 -9.84 2.76
CA LEU A 134 -4.78 -11.13 2.10
C LEU A 134 -3.47 -11.74 1.62
N ALA A 135 -2.61 -10.94 0.98
CA ALA A 135 -1.31 -11.36 0.48
C ALA A 135 -0.35 -11.75 1.60
N ALA A 136 -0.43 -11.09 2.76
CA ALA A 136 0.47 -11.32 3.88
C ALA A 136 0.22 -12.67 4.59
N ALA A 137 -1.01 -13.19 4.52
CA ALA A 137 -1.38 -14.50 5.04
C ALA A 137 -0.92 -14.71 6.50
N GLU A 138 -0.18 -15.78 6.79
CA GLU A 138 0.28 -16.11 8.14
C GLU A 138 1.35 -15.16 8.69
N ARG A 139 1.86 -14.23 7.87
CA ARG A 139 2.84 -13.22 8.30
C ARG A 139 2.19 -11.99 8.92
N TYR A 140 0.88 -11.80 8.79
CA TYR A 140 0.12 -10.72 9.40
C TYR A 140 -0.54 -11.14 10.72
N GLY A 141 -0.44 -10.27 11.72
CA GLY A 141 -1.13 -10.37 12.99
C GLY A 141 -1.98 -9.13 13.30
N ASP A 142 -3.20 -9.36 13.78
CA ASP A 142 -4.11 -8.29 14.18
C ASP A 142 -3.83 -7.85 15.63
N GLY A 143 -3.23 -6.66 15.76
CA GLY A 143 -2.85 -6.08 17.06
C GLY A 143 -3.97 -5.37 17.82
N GLY A 144 -5.18 -5.24 17.27
CA GLY A 144 -6.27 -4.53 17.94
C GLY A 144 -6.94 -5.36 19.05
N ALA A 145 -7.49 -4.69 20.05
CA ALA A 145 -8.32 -5.33 21.07
C ALA A 145 -9.58 -5.95 20.43
N ASP A 146 -10.07 -7.06 20.97
CA ASP A 146 -11.35 -7.61 20.53
C ASP A 146 -12.49 -6.69 20.96
N TYR A 147 -13.55 -6.61 20.14
CA TYR A 147 -14.68 -5.71 20.38
C TYR A 147 -15.33 -5.90 21.76
N GLU A 148 -15.32 -7.14 22.28
CA GLU A 148 -15.91 -7.48 23.58
C GLU A 148 -15.19 -6.83 24.78
N ALA A 149 -14.00 -6.25 24.58
CA ALA A 149 -13.32 -5.45 25.60
C ALA A 149 -14.09 -4.13 25.84
N ALA A 150 -14.97 -4.12 26.83
CA ALA A 150 -15.96 -3.05 27.03
C ALA A 150 -15.37 -1.72 27.52
N ASP A 151 -14.28 -1.72 28.28
CA ASP A 151 -13.67 -0.51 28.82
C ASP A 151 -12.50 -0.01 27.93
N PRO A 152 -12.40 1.30 27.63
CA PRO A 152 -11.29 1.83 26.81
C PRO A 152 -9.89 1.53 27.37
N GLY A 153 -9.71 1.50 28.69
CA GLY A 153 -8.45 1.11 29.31
C GLY A 153 -8.14 -0.37 29.10
N GLN A 154 -9.14 -1.25 29.26
CA GLN A 154 -9.00 -2.67 28.96
C GLN A 154 -8.71 -2.94 27.47
N GLN A 155 -9.30 -2.16 26.56
CA GLN A 155 -8.95 -2.22 25.13
C GLN A 155 -7.49 -1.84 24.90
N MET A 156 -7.01 -0.75 25.51
CA MET A 156 -5.61 -0.35 25.35
C MET A 156 -4.65 -1.43 25.87
N LEU A 157 -4.93 -2.02 27.04
CA LEU A 157 -4.12 -3.11 27.60
C LEU A 157 -4.15 -4.35 26.71
N ALA A 158 -5.33 -4.77 26.23
CA ALA A 158 -5.46 -5.92 25.34
C ALA A 158 -4.73 -5.73 24.01
N ALA A 159 -4.85 -4.53 23.40
CA ALA A 159 -4.13 -4.18 22.18
C ALA A 159 -2.61 -4.17 22.41
N TYR A 160 -2.16 -3.61 23.53
CA TYR A 160 -0.75 -3.62 23.91
C TYR A 160 -0.22 -5.05 24.07
N SER A 161 -0.92 -5.91 24.81
CA SER A 161 -0.55 -7.32 24.99
C SER A 161 -0.49 -8.09 23.68
N LYS A 162 -1.45 -7.90 22.76
CA LYS A 162 -1.39 -8.49 21.41
C LYS A 162 -0.20 -7.96 20.63
N GLY A 163 0.05 -6.65 20.69
CA GLY A 163 1.23 -6.03 20.09
C GLY A 163 2.53 -6.68 20.55
N ILE A 164 2.69 -6.92 21.86
CA ILE A 164 3.85 -7.64 22.42
C ILE A 164 3.92 -9.08 21.89
N ALA A 165 2.81 -9.81 21.86
CA ALA A 165 2.79 -11.19 21.37
C ALA A 165 3.12 -11.33 19.88
N LEU A 166 2.85 -10.28 19.10
CA LEU A 166 3.23 -10.20 17.69
C LEU A 166 4.69 -9.78 17.48
N ARG A 167 5.38 -9.26 18.51
CA ARG A 167 6.78 -8.85 18.35
C ARG A 167 7.65 -10.06 18.00
N ARG A 168 8.46 -9.89 16.98
CA ARG A 168 9.57 -10.78 16.65
C ARG A 168 10.86 -10.18 17.22
N GLU A 169 11.91 -10.98 17.25
CA GLU A 169 13.26 -10.47 17.54
C GLU A 169 13.59 -9.36 16.53
N ALA A 170 14.08 -8.24 17.02
CA ALA A 170 14.37 -7.08 16.18
C ALA A 170 15.64 -7.35 15.38
N ASP A 171 15.55 -7.25 14.06
CA ASP A 171 16.69 -7.20 13.16
C ASP A 171 16.73 -5.82 12.51
N PRO A 172 17.54 -4.88 13.03
CA PRO A 172 17.56 -3.51 12.56
C PRO A 172 18.34 -3.34 11.24
N ALA A 173 18.96 -4.40 10.72
CA ALA A 173 19.70 -4.33 9.48
C ALA A 173 18.77 -4.46 8.28
N LEU A 174 19.01 -3.64 7.25
CA LEU A 174 18.38 -3.79 5.95
C LEU A 174 19.06 -4.93 5.20
N HIS A 175 18.28 -5.91 4.74
CA HIS A 175 18.77 -7.07 4.01
C HIS A 175 18.30 -7.10 2.56
N GLY A 176 19.02 -7.85 1.72
CA GLY A 176 18.64 -8.04 0.33
C GLY A 176 17.33 -8.83 0.20
N ALA A 177 16.74 -8.80 -1.00
CA ALA A 177 15.54 -9.54 -1.32
C ALA A 177 15.67 -11.05 -0.98
N GLY A 178 14.66 -11.59 -0.28
CA GLY A 178 14.51 -12.99 0.12
C GLY A 178 15.03 -13.35 1.51
N ALA A 179 15.67 -12.43 2.23
CA ALA A 179 16.30 -12.70 3.52
C ALA A 179 15.34 -13.19 4.63
N PHE A 180 14.06 -12.85 4.54
CA PHE A 180 13.03 -13.21 5.54
C PHE A 180 12.10 -14.34 5.07
N GLY A 181 12.46 -14.96 3.94
CA GLY A 181 11.80 -16.12 3.36
C GLY A 181 10.45 -15.82 2.71
N LEU A 182 9.79 -16.89 2.25
CA LEU A 182 8.47 -16.82 1.65
C LEU A 182 7.37 -17.07 2.69
N ASN A 183 6.19 -16.52 2.45
CA ASN A 183 4.97 -16.94 3.14
C ASN A 183 4.25 -18.07 2.37
N SER A 184 3.14 -18.57 2.91
CA SER A 184 2.33 -19.64 2.31
C SER A 184 1.78 -19.33 0.90
N ARG A 185 1.79 -18.06 0.49
CA ARG A 185 1.37 -17.61 -0.85
C ARG A 185 2.54 -17.41 -1.82
N GLY A 186 3.78 -17.64 -1.37
CA GLY A 186 4.99 -17.44 -2.17
C GLY A 186 5.47 -15.98 -2.21
N LEU A 187 4.90 -15.10 -1.37
CA LEU A 187 5.33 -13.70 -1.25
C LEU A 187 6.57 -13.62 -0.35
N ALA A 188 7.60 -12.91 -0.80
CA ALA A 188 8.86 -12.80 -0.07
C ALA A 188 8.88 -11.63 0.91
N ASP A 189 9.61 -11.81 2.00
CA ASP A 189 9.96 -10.77 2.99
C ASP A 189 8.80 -10.04 3.64
N VAL A 190 7.60 -10.61 3.61
CA VAL A 190 6.43 -10.04 4.28
C VAL A 190 6.65 -10.02 5.78
N SER A 191 6.39 -8.87 6.41
CA SER A 191 6.52 -8.67 7.85
C SER A 191 7.94 -8.91 8.39
N GLY A 192 8.93 -8.66 7.54
CA GLY A 192 10.35 -8.57 7.85
C GLY A 192 11.00 -7.52 6.94
N ASN A 193 12.25 -7.17 7.18
CA ASN A 193 13.03 -6.18 6.40
C ASN A 193 12.49 -4.73 6.46
N VAL A 194 11.30 -4.49 5.91
CA VAL A 194 10.65 -3.19 5.82
C VAL A 194 9.15 -3.32 6.08
N TRP A 195 8.56 -2.28 6.64
CA TRP A 195 7.13 -2.07 6.52
C TRP A 195 6.78 -1.52 5.15
N GLU A 196 5.55 -1.74 4.72
CA GLU A 196 5.15 -1.49 3.34
C GLU A 196 3.97 -0.54 3.27
N TRP A 197 4.12 0.55 2.52
CA TRP A 197 3.02 1.44 2.22
C TRP A 197 1.87 0.72 1.51
N THR A 198 0.65 1.01 1.96
CA THR A 198 -0.60 0.64 1.26
C THR A 198 -1.36 1.92 0.90
N ASP A 199 -2.36 1.80 0.04
CA ASP A 199 -3.30 2.88 -0.26
C ASP A 199 -4.44 3.00 0.79
N GLY A 200 -4.41 2.17 1.84
CA GLY A 200 -5.38 2.28 2.94
C GLY A 200 -5.25 3.60 3.70
N CYS A 201 -6.39 4.20 4.06
CA CYS A 201 -6.44 5.37 4.93
C CYS A 201 -6.85 4.97 6.35
N MET A 202 -6.36 5.72 7.34
CA MET A 202 -6.98 5.71 8.66
C MET A 202 -8.43 6.14 8.53
N GLN A 203 -9.31 5.60 9.36
CA GLN A 203 -10.74 5.90 9.32
C GLN A 203 -11.22 6.42 10.67
N SER A 204 -12.18 7.33 10.64
CA SER A 204 -12.97 7.69 11.81
C SER A 204 -14.42 7.24 11.60
N GLY A 205 -15.19 7.11 12.68
CA GLY A 205 -16.59 6.75 12.52
C GLY A 205 -17.34 6.39 13.80
N ARG A 206 -18.55 5.84 13.57
CA ARG A 206 -19.47 5.41 14.61
C ARG A 206 -19.81 3.94 14.42
N LEU A 207 -19.88 3.21 15.54
CA LEU A 207 -20.26 1.80 15.55
C LEU A 207 -21.76 1.64 15.84
N SER A 208 -22.35 0.64 15.21
CA SER A 208 -23.64 0.06 15.57
C SER A 208 -23.57 -0.65 16.94
N PRO A 209 -24.72 -0.96 17.57
CA PRO A 209 -24.75 -1.70 18.84
C PRO A 209 -24.02 -3.06 18.81
N ASP A 210 -23.95 -3.70 17.64
CA ASP A 210 -23.28 -4.98 17.41
C ASP A 210 -21.77 -4.87 17.10
N GLY A 211 -21.21 -3.65 17.16
CA GLY A 211 -19.79 -3.38 16.91
C GLY A 211 -19.41 -3.25 15.45
N THR A 212 -20.37 -3.35 14.53
CA THR A 212 -20.15 -3.10 13.10
C THR A 212 -20.06 -1.60 12.83
N VAL A 213 -19.36 -1.22 11.76
CA VAL A 213 -19.21 0.18 11.37
C VAL A 213 -20.51 0.69 10.76
N ALA A 214 -21.16 1.67 11.41
CA ALA A 214 -22.39 2.28 10.93
C ALA A 214 -22.12 3.43 9.96
N GLU A 215 -21.12 4.25 10.30
CA GLU A 215 -20.69 5.42 9.55
C GLU A 215 -19.17 5.48 9.59
N THR A 216 -18.55 5.85 8.47
CA THR A 216 -17.11 6.05 8.44
C THR A 216 -16.68 7.12 7.46
N GLU A 217 -15.61 7.82 7.81
CA GLU A 217 -14.94 8.81 6.98
C GLU A 217 -13.44 8.49 6.91
N PRO A 218 -12.85 8.44 5.70
CA PRO A 218 -11.42 8.22 5.54
C PRO A 218 -10.63 9.51 5.84
N TYR A 219 -9.51 9.35 6.54
CA TYR A 219 -8.52 10.40 6.78
C TYR A 219 -7.19 10.01 6.13
N CYS A 220 -7.04 10.33 4.85
CA CYS A 220 -5.90 9.87 4.04
C CYS A 220 -4.59 10.66 4.23
N GLY A 221 -4.60 11.70 5.06
CA GLY A 221 -3.35 12.27 5.60
C GLY A 221 -2.61 11.31 6.53
N VAL A 222 -3.29 10.25 6.97
CA VAL A 222 -2.68 9.11 7.68
C VAL A 222 -3.00 7.84 6.90
N ARG A 223 -1.95 7.17 6.44
CA ARG A 223 -2.00 5.96 5.62
C ARG A 223 -1.74 4.74 6.47
N ILE A 224 -2.16 3.59 5.96
CA ILE A 224 -1.93 2.30 6.59
C ILE A 224 -0.67 1.69 5.99
N ALA A 225 0.30 1.37 6.85
CA ALA A 225 1.45 0.56 6.50
C ALA A 225 1.26 -0.88 6.99
N GLY A 226 1.63 -1.83 6.14
CA GLY A 226 1.63 -3.25 6.44
C GLY A 226 2.96 -3.71 7.01
N GLY A 227 2.90 -4.56 8.02
CA GLY A 227 4.03 -5.22 8.66
C GLY A 227 3.53 -6.38 9.52
N VAL A 228 4.27 -6.76 10.56
CA VAL A 228 3.83 -7.82 11.49
C VAL A 228 2.43 -7.53 12.05
N HIS A 229 2.12 -6.25 12.23
CA HIS A 229 0.77 -5.73 12.37
C HIS A 229 0.60 -4.52 11.44
N ARG A 230 -0.60 -3.93 11.42
CA ARG A 230 -0.84 -2.66 10.72
C ARG A 230 -0.43 -1.48 11.59
N ALA A 231 -0.01 -0.39 10.95
CA ALA A 231 0.31 0.87 11.59
C ALA A 231 -0.27 2.03 10.81
N ALA A 232 -0.69 3.05 11.53
CA ALA A 232 -1.12 4.33 10.98
C ALA A 232 0.11 5.24 10.91
N VAL A 233 0.50 5.66 9.71
CA VAL A 233 1.68 6.48 9.45
C VAL A 233 1.24 7.71 8.65
N ILE A 234 1.68 8.89 9.08
CA ILE A 234 1.36 10.15 8.38
C ILE A 234 2.01 10.10 6.99
N ASP A 235 1.27 10.49 5.95
CA ASP A 235 1.63 10.28 4.55
C ASP A 235 3.01 10.80 4.12
N PHE A 236 3.47 11.93 4.69
CA PHE A 236 4.75 12.56 4.39
C PHE A 236 5.95 11.94 5.14
N VAL A 237 5.71 11.04 6.10
CA VAL A 237 6.78 10.44 6.90
C VAL A 237 7.61 9.50 6.01
N ARG A 238 8.90 9.76 5.91
CA ARG A 238 9.83 8.90 5.15
C ARG A 238 10.51 7.83 6.02
N ASP A 239 10.61 8.11 7.31
CA ASP A 239 11.23 7.24 8.31
C ASP A 239 10.28 7.12 9.50
N ALA A 240 9.67 5.94 9.66
CA ALA A 240 8.68 5.73 10.70
C ALA A 240 9.32 5.43 12.08
N SER A 241 10.64 5.24 12.16
CA SER A 241 11.35 5.11 13.44
C SER A 241 11.32 6.41 14.27
N VAL A 242 11.10 7.55 13.60
CA VAL A 242 11.14 8.90 14.21
C VAL A 242 9.75 9.54 14.44
N GLY A 243 8.64 8.79 14.33
CA GLY A 243 7.29 9.38 14.41
C GLY A 243 6.22 8.60 15.20
N GLY A 244 5.52 9.31 16.10
CA GLY A 244 4.11 9.07 16.48
C GLY A 244 3.77 7.96 17.48
N CYS A 245 2.69 8.18 18.25
CA CYS A 245 2.15 7.29 19.30
C CYS A 245 1.46 6.03 18.74
N ALA A 246 2.18 5.15 18.05
CA ALA A 246 1.67 3.84 17.72
C ALA A 246 1.78 2.89 18.94
N VAL A 247 0.73 2.13 19.23
CA VAL A 247 0.81 0.95 20.09
C VAL A 247 1.62 -0.11 19.34
N GLY A 248 2.91 -0.23 19.64
CA GLY A 248 3.80 -1.18 18.96
C GLY A 248 5.25 -0.72 18.91
N LEU A 249 6.12 -1.50 18.27
CA LEU A 249 7.42 -1.01 17.84
C LEU A 249 7.22 -0.36 16.45
N PRO A 250 7.68 0.89 16.25
CA PRO A 250 7.63 1.48 14.92
C PRO A 250 8.49 0.67 13.94
N PRO A 251 8.25 0.81 12.62
CA PRO A 251 9.12 0.25 11.61
C PRO A 251 10.55 0.77 11.77
N ASP A 252 11.55 -0.10 11.76
CA ASP A 252 12.95 0.32 11.58
C ASP A 252 13.16 0.90 10.16
N HIS A 253 12.40 0.37 9.21
CA HIS A 253 12.44 0.75 7.80
C HIS A 253 11.04 0.78 7.20
N LEU A 254 10.82 1.73 6.29
CA LEU A 254 9.57 1.90 5.55
C LEU A 254 9.87 1.98 4.05
N GLY A 255 9.26 1.06 3.31
CA GLY A 255 9.37 0.90 1.87
C GLY A 255 8.01 0.54 1.27
N PHE A 256 7.99 -0.17 0.14
CA PHE A 256 6.75 -0.52 -0.54
C PHE A 256 6.95 -1.61 -1.60
N ARG A 257 5.83 -2.22 -2.00
CA ARG A 257 5.70 -3.09 -3.17
C ARG A 257 4.44 -2.71 -3.93
N LEU A 258 4.38 -3.03 -5.22
CA LEU A 258 3.23 -2.70 -6.06
C LEU A 258 2.36 -3.92 -6.34
N VAL A 259 1.08 -3.66 -6.57
CA VAL A 259 0.18 -4.57 -7.27
C VAL A 259 -0.01 -4.10 -8.70
N ARG A 260 -0.24 -5.06 -9.60
CA ARG A 260 -0.66 -4.76 -10.97
C ARG A 260 -2.18 -4.63 -10.98
N GLY A 261 -2.66 -3.45 -11.37
CA GLY A 261 -4.07 -3.19 -11.63
C GLY A 261 -4.58 -3.95 -12.85
N GLU A 262 -5.90 -4.09 -12.92
CA GLU A 262 -6.59 -4.53 -14.14
C GLU A 262 -6.63 -3.41 -15.19
#